data_AF-A0A0C9V825-F1
#
_entry.id   AF-A0A0C9V825-F1
#
_cell.length_a   1.000
_cell.length_b   1.000
_cell.length_c   1.000
_cell.angle_alpha   90.00
_cell.angle_beta   90.00
_cell.angle_gamma   90.00
#
_symmetry.space_group_name_H-M   'P 1'
#
loop_
_entity.id
_entity.type
_entity.pdbx_description
1 polymer ?
#
loop_
_entity_poly.entity_id
_entity_poly.type
_entity_poly.pdbx_seq_one_letter_code
_entity_poly.pdbx_strand_id
1 'polypeptide(L)'
;MAVFVTVQATGSDFVIDRPSFIAWTSPGQPNTTPLWVLNNPTTTDIVYLISTNGITPILPGFAPVAIINYVYPTQICGSVPLYAAAGPSDHWYTTNLIEHEELLGFSGWTDDGIAAYVLPLDGASFLIE
;
A
#
# COMPACT_ATOMS: atom_id res chain seq x y z
N MET A 1 2.96 1.43 -17.51
CA MET A 1 4.38 1.10 -17.19
C MET A 1 4.52 1.04 -15.67
N ALA A 2 5.44 0.23 -15.13
CA ALA A 2 5.75 0.24 -13.70
C ALA A 2 6.65 1.43 -13.39
N VAL A 3 6.34 2.19 -12.34
CA VAL A 3 7.09 3.38 -11.95
C VAL A 3 7.34 3.34 -10.44
N PHE A 4 8.41 3.98 -10.00
CA PHE A 4 8.67 4.22 -8.58
C PHE A 4 7.45 4.92 -7.95
N VAL A 5 6.88 4.29 -6.93
CA VAL A 5 5.95 4.98 -6.04
C VAL A 5 6.83 5.73 -5.05
N THR A 6 7.17 6.97 -5.41
CA THR A 6 7.83 7.86 -4.45
C THR A 6 6.81 8.28 -3.39
N VAL A 7 7.32 8.51 -2.17
CA VAL A 7 6.64 9.04 -0.99
C VAL A 7 5.33 9.76 -1.33
N GLN A 8 4.19 9.18 -0.94
CA GLN A 8 2.91 9.88 -0.97
C GLN A 8 2.75 10.63 0.36
N ALA A 9 3.18 11.89 0.38
CA ALA A 9 2.83 12.82 1.45
C ALA A 9 1.52 13.52 1.07
N THR A 10 0.45 13.32 1.86
CA THR A 10 -0.75 14.15 1.76
C THR A 10 -0.70 15.16 2.90
N GLY A 11 -0.02 16.29 2.67
CA GLY A 11 0.21 17.28 3.73
C GLY A 11 1.35 16.91 4.68
N SER A 12 1.11 16.97 5.99
CA SER A 12 2.12 16.70 7.05
C SER A 12 2.16 15.24 7.53
N ASP A 13 1.39 14.36 6.88
CA ASP A 13 1.22 12.97 7.30
C ASP A 13 1.94 12.03 6.33
N PHE A 14 2.91 11.28 6.85
CA PHE A 14 3.75 10.37 6.07
C PHE A 14 3.06 9.00 6.03
N VAL A 15 2.39 8.67 4.92
CA VAL A 15 1.66 7.39 4.79
C VAL A 15 2.52 6.29 4.13
N ILE A 16 3.58 6.69 3.41
CA ILE A 16 4.60 5.80 2.82
C ILE A 16 5.97 6.48 3.05
N ASP A 17 6.72 6.03 4.05
CA ASP A 17 7.87 6.76 4.61
C ASP A 17 9.11 6.84 3.69
N ARG A 18 9.23 5.95 2.69
CA ARG A 18 10.34 5.93 1.72
C ARG A 18 9.81 5.48 0.35
N PRO A 19 10.54 5.61 -0.77
CA PRO A 19 10.23 4.72 -1.90
C PRO A 19 10.29 3.31 -1.31
N SER A 20 9.15 2.62 -1.25
CA SER A 20 9.05 1.32 -0.56
C SER A 20 8.83 0.19 -1.54
N PHE A 21 8.34 0.51 -2.75
CA PHE A 21 8.04 -0.47 -3.78
C PHE A 21 7.80 0.15 -5.16
N ILE A 22 7.84 -0.70 -6.18
CA ILE A 22 7.43 -0.41 -7.55
C ILE A 22 6.01 -0.94 -7.75
N ALA A 23 5.15 -0.10 -8.35
CA ALA A 23 3.79 -0.48 -8.75
C ALA A 23 3.47 0.03 -10.14
N TRP A 24 2.37 -0.46 -10.71
CA TRP A 24 1.93 -0.09 -12.05
C TRP A 24 1.07 1.17 -11.98
N THR A 25 1.39 2.17 -12.79
CA THR A 25 0.63 3.45 -12.82
C THR A 25 -0.55 3.43 -13.78
N SER A 26 -0.70 2.35 -14.55
CA SER A 26 -1.74 2.19 -15.57
C SER A 26 -2.33 0.79 -15.50
N PRO A 27 -3.62 0.61 -15.83
CA PRO A 27 -4.20 -0.72 -15.96
C PRO A 27 -3.54 -1.49 -17.11
N GLY A 28 -3.72 -2.82 -17.11
CA GLY A 28 -3.32 -3.68 -18.23
C GLY A 28 -2.19 -4.67 -17.91
N GLN A 29 -1.55 -4.58 -16.75
CA GLN A 29 -0.68 -5.65 -16.28
C GLN A 29 -1.52 -6.86 -15.84
N PRO A 30 -1.24 -8.08 -16.33
CA PRO A 30 -1.94 -9.28 -15.89
C PRO A 30 -1.88 -9.45 -14.37
N ASN A 31 -2.98 -9.95 -13.80
CA ASN A 31 -3.11 -10.27 -12.37
C ASN A 31 -2.95 -9.07 -11.42
N THR A 32 -3.14 -7.85 -11.91
CA THR A 32 -3.16 -6.65 -11.06
C THR A 32 -4.58 -6.15 -10.82
N THR A 33 -4.78 -5.50 -9.68
CA THR A 33 -6.03 -4.84 -9.29
C THR A 33 -5.72 -3.41 -8.86
N PRO A 34 -6.64 -2.43 -9.05
CA PRO A 34 -6.40 -1.08 -8.57
C PRO A 34 -6.33 -1.03 -7.04
N LEU A 35 -5.33 -0.31 -6.55
CA LEU A 35 -5.16 0.13 -5.18
C LEU A 35 -5.82 1.49 -5.01
N TRP A 36 -6.81 1.55 -4.13
CA TRP A 36 -7.53 2.76 -3.82
C TRP A 36 -6.95 3.44 -2.59
N VAL A 37 -6.94 4.77 -2.61
CA VAL A 37 -6.80 5.58 -1.41
C VAL A 37 -8.20 5.99 -0.93
N LEU A 38 -8.49 5.71 0.34
CA LEU A 38 -9.69 6.16 1.02
C LEU A 38 -9.28 7.05 2.19
N ASN A 39 -10.08 8.08 2.49
CA ASN A 39 -9.80 9.00 3.57
C ASN A 39 -10.91 8.98 4.63
N ASN A 40 -10.53 9.07 5.89
CA ASN A 40 -11.47 9.36 6.96
C ASN A 40 -11.62 10.88 7.08
N PRO A 41 -12.81 11.45 6.83
CA PRO A 41 -12.99 12.90 6.87
C PRO A 41 -12.92 13.49 8.29
N THR A 42 -12.95 12.64 9.33
CA THR A 42 -12.94 13.06 10.74
C THR A 42 -11.54 13.05 11.32
N THR A 43 -10.79 11.96 11.11
CA THR A 43 -9.43 11.78 11.66
C THR A 43 -8.33 12.16 10.68
N THR A 44 -8.67 12.47 9.44
CA THR A 44 -7.73 12.69 8.30
C THR A 44 -6.87 11.48 7.92
N ASP A 45 -7.08 10.36 8.60
CA ASP A 45 -6.45 9.06 8.33
C ASP A 45 -6.69 8.60 6.89
N ILE A 46 -5.70 7.90 6.34
CA ILE A 46 -5.70 7.39 4.98
C ILE A 46 -5.47 5.88 5.01
N VAL A 47 -6.33 5.15 4.31
CA VAL A 47 -6.20 3.70 4.14
C VAL A 47 -6.08 3.34 2.67
N TYR A 48 -5.24 2.34 2.40
CA TYR A 48 -5.12 1.71 1.09
C TYR A 48 -5.86 0.38 1.04
N LEU A 49 -6.80 0.26 0.11
CA LEU A 49 -7.53 -0.98 -0.13
C LEU A 49 -7.49 -1.38 -1.60
N ILE A 50 -7.25 -2.66 -1.85
CA ILE A 50 -7.41 -3.23 -3.18
C ILE A 50 -8.88 -3.34 -3.56
N SER A 51 -9.18 -3.09 -4.83
CA SER A 51 -10.47 -3.46 -5.40
C SER A 51 -10.59 -4.97 -5.49
N THR A 52 -11.73 -5.52 -5.07
CA THR A 52 -12.11 -6.89 -5.41
C THR A 52 -13.05 -6.82 -6.61
N ASN A 53 -12.72 -7.57 -7.68
CA ASN A 53 -13.54 -7.68 -8.89
C ASN A 53 -13.82 -6.36 -9.64
N GLY A 54 -12.99 -5.34 -9.49
CA GLY A 54 -13.14 -4.05 -10.18
C GLY A 54 -14.19 -3.11 -9.57
N ILE A 55 -14.70 -3.42 -8.38
CA ILE A 55 -15.62 -2.57 -7.63
C ILE A 55 -14.84 -1.65 -6.68
N THR A 56 -15.26 -0.39 -6.55
CA THR A 56 -14.68 0.53 -5.55
C THR A 56 -14.85 -0.06 -4.14
N PRO A 57 -13.76 -0.17 -3.35
CA PRO A 57 -13.84 -0.73 -1.99
C PRO A 57 -14.70 0.15 -1.07
N ILE A 58 -15.36 -0.50 -0.11
CA ILE A 58 -16.21 0.14 0.90
C ILE A 58 -15.63 -0.20 2.27
N LEU A 59 -15.29 0.82 3.03
CA LEU A 59 -14.88 0.70 4.43
C LEU A 59 -15.68 1.71 5.26
N PRO A 60 -16.45 1.28 6.29
CA PRO A 60 -17.22 2.19 7.13
C PRO A 60 -16.34 3.28 7.75
N GLY A 61 -16.77 4.54 7.65
CA GLY A 61 -16.02 5.69 8.15
C GLY A 61 -15.00 6.28 7.18
N PHE A 62 -14.74 5.62 6.05
CA PHE A 62 -13.80 6.08 5.02
C PHE A 62 -14.51 6.32 3.69
N ALA A 63 -14.14 7.40 3.02
CA ALA A 63 -14.64 7.75 1.70
C ALA A 63 -13.58 7.42 0.63
N PRO A 64 -13.93 6.77 -0.49
CA PRO A 64 -12.99 6.55 -1.58
C PRO A 64 -12.63 7.86 -2.27
N VAL A 65 -11.33 8.07 -2.48
CA VAL A 65 -10.80 9.29 -3.10
C VAL A 65 -10.38 9.01 -4.53
N ALA A 66 -9.45 8.08 -4.74
CA ALA A 66 -8.88 7.80 -6.06
C ALA A 66 -8.22 6.42 -6.14
N ILE A 67 -7.95 5.97 -7.37
CA ILE A 67 -6.99 4.89 -7.63
C ILE A 67 -5.61 5.53 -7.68
N ILE A 68 -4.68 5.03 -6.87
CA ILE A 68 -3.30 5.51 -6.86
C ILE A 68 -2.39 4.66 -7.75
N ASN A 69 -2.51 3.34 -7.66
CA ASN A 69 -1.63 2.36 -8.31
C ASN A 69 -2.42 1.10 -8.72
N TYR A 70 -1.78 0.19 -9.45
CA TYR A 70 -2.24 -1.18 -9.64
C TYR A 70 -1.20 -2.15 -9.05
N VAL A 71 -1.67 -3.07 -8.22
CA VAL A 71 -0.86 -3.97 -7.39
C VAL A 71 -1.34 -5.41 -7.52
N TYR A 72 -0.57 -6.37 -7.03
CA TYR A 72 -0.97 -7.79 -7.05
C TYR A 72 -1.81 -8.10 -5.81
N PRO A 73 -3.03 -8.65 -5.95
CA PRO A 73 -3.87 -9.03 -4.82
C PRO A 73 -3.38 -10.31 -4.11
N THR A 74 -2.54 -11.09 -4.78
CA THR A 74 -1.96 -12.33 -4.27
C THR A 74 -0.48 -12.39 -4.60
N GLN A 75 0.31 -13.09 -3.78
CA GLN A 75 1.74 -13.27 -3.98
C GLN A 75 2.03 -13.84 -5.37
N ILE A 76 2.93 -13.19 -6.11
CA ILE A 76 3.53 -13.70 -7.34
C ILE A 76 5.05 -13.83 -7.17
N CYS A 77 5.69 -14.57 -8.09
CA CYS A 77 7.16 -14.67 -8.13
C CYS A 77 7.80 -13.27 -8.20
N GLY A 78 8.74 -12.98 -7.32
CA GLY A 78 9.46 -11.71 -7.26
C GLY A 78 8.70 -10.54 -6.61
N SER A 79 7.45 -10.75 -6.17
CA SER A 79 6.76 -9.74 -5.35
C SER A 79 7.12 -9.89 -3.87
N VAL A 80 6.89 -8.82 -3.10
CA VAL A 80 7.00 -8.78 -1.64
C VAL A 80 5.68 -8.27 -1.05
N PRO A 81 5.31 -8.68 0.16
CA PRO A 81 4.13 -8.17 0.85
C PRO A 81 4.29 -6.68 1.18
N LEU A 82 3.18 -5.94 1.09
CA LEU A 82 2.99 -4.64 1.70
C LEU A 82 2.21 -4.85 3.00
N TYR A 83 2.93 -4.83 4.12
CA TYR A 83 2.37 -4.96 5.45
C TYR A 83 1.62 -3.68 5.84
N ALA A 84 0.52 -3.84 6.57
CA ALA A 84 -0.32 -2.76 7.07
C ALA A 84 -0.43 -2.86 8.59
N ALA A 85 -0.20 -1.74 9.28
CA ALA A 85 -0.45 -1.61 10.71
C ALA A 85 -1.46 -0.49 10.94
N ALA A 86 -2.41 -0.72 11.85
CA ALA A 86 -3.42 0.27 12.24
C ALA A 86 -3.10 0.81 13.63
N GLY A 87 -3.06 2.13 13.76
CA GLY A 87 -2.95 2.87 15.01
C GLY A 87 -4.29 3.53 15.39
N PRO A 88 -4.32 4.32 16.48
CA PRO A 88 -5.56 4.93 16.97
C PRO A 88 -6.23 5.91 16.00
N SER A 89 -5.44 6.55 15.13
CA SER A 89 -5.92 7.56 14.18
C SER A 89 -5.17 7.52 12.84
N ASP A 90 -4.44 6.44 12.56
CA ASP A 90 -3.48 6.40 11.44
C ASP A 90 -3.26 4.96 10.95
N HIS A 91 -2.87 4.81 9.69
CA HIS A 91 -2.47 3.54 9.08
C HIS A 91 -1.09 3.66 8.44
N TRP A 92 -0.25 2.69 8.74
CA TRP A 92 1.12 2.61 8.24
C TRP A 92 1.30 1.45 7.27
N TYR A 93 2.07 1.67 6.21
CA TYR A 93 2.35 0.66 5.19
C TYR A 93 3.84 0.52 4.90
N THR A 94 4.38 -0.68 5.03
CA THR A 94 5.81 -0.97 4.75
C THR A 94 5.99 -2.33 4.08
N THR A 95 7.05 -2.46 3.28
CA THR A 95 7.51 -3.76 2.74
C THR A 95 8.57 -4.41 3.62
N ASN A 96 9.05 -3.70 4.65
CA ASN A 96 10.05 -4.20 5.58
C ASN A 96 9.37 -4.86 6.79
N LEU A 97 9.51 -6.18 6.90
CA LEU A 97 8.93 -6.94 8.01
C LEU A 97 9.48 -6.50 9.37
N ILE A 98 10.77 -6.16 9.47
CA ILE A 98 11.36 -5.75 10.75
C ILE A 98 10.75 -4.43 11.23
N GLU A 99 10.59 -3.46 10.33
CA GLU A 99 9.94 -2.18 10.64
C GLU A 99 8.48 -2.37 11.07
N HIS A 100 7.75 -3.27 10.38
CA HIS A 100 6.38 -3.63 10.75
C HIS A 100 6.31 -4.18 12.18
N GLU A 101 7.13 -5.18 12.50
CA GLU A 101 7.16 -5.79 13.83
C GLU A 101 7.62 -4.81 14.93
N GLU A 102 8.57 -3.92 14.61
CA GLU A 102 8.97 -2.83 15.52
C GLU A 102 7.81 -1.88 15.80
N LEU A 103 7.01 -1.54 14.79
CA LEU A 103 5.83 -0.69 14.92
C LEU A 103 4.77 -1.34 15.83
N LEU A 104 4.54 -2.63 15.64
CA LEU A 104 3.61 -3.43 16.48
C LEU A 104 4.06 -3.55 17.95
N GLY A 105 5.34 -3.25 18.24
CA GLY A 105 5.86 -3.16 19.61
C GLY A 105 5.39 -1.91 20.37
N PHE A 106 4.88 -0.89 19.68
CA PHE A 106 4.39 0.34 20.32
C PHE A 106 2.92 0.20 20.76
N SER A 107 2.62 0.77 21.93
CA SER A 107 1.26 0.76 22.49
C SER A 107 0.26 1.46 21.56
N GLY A 108 -0.79 0.74 21.16
CA GLY A 108 -1.87 1.27 20.34
C GLY A 108 -1.79 0.91 18.86
N TRP A 109 -0.70 0.28 18.42
CA TRP A 109 -0.58 -0.28 17.08
C TRP A 109 -1.00 -1.75 17.05
N THR A 110 -1.69 -2.14 15.99
CA THR A 110 -2.15 -3.51 15.76
C THR A 110 -1.89 -3.93 14.33
N ASP A 111 -1.63 -5.22 14.13
CA ASP A 111 -1.42 -5.80 12.80
C ASP A 111 -2.73 -5.77 12.01
N ASP A 112 -2.70 -5.17 10.83
CA ASP A 112 -3.78 -5.14 9.85
C ASP A 112 -3.48 -6.04 8.64
N GLY A 113 -2.40 -6.84 8.74
CA GLY A 113 -2.05 -7.88 7.80
C GLY A 113 -1.39 -7.38 6.52
N ILE A 114 -1.66 -8.07 5.41
CA ILE A 114 -1.05 -7.76 4.10
C ILE A 114 -2.09 -7.04 3.25
N ALA A 115 -1.85 -5.76 2.96
CA ALA A 115 -2.75 -4.95 2.14
C ALA A 115 -2.67 -5.32 0.64
N ALA A 116 -1.47 -5.65 0.16
CA ALA A 116 -1.22 -6.04 -1.23
C ALA A 116 0.17 -6.69 -1.39
N TYR A 117 0.46 -7.17 -2.61
CA TYR A 117 1.80 -7.58 -3.02
C TYR A 117 2.34 -6.64 -4.10
N VAL A 118 3.59 -6.21 -3.92
CA VAL A 118 4.23 -5.15 -4.70
C VAL A 118 5.62 -5.60 -5.15
N LEU A 119 6.23 -4.90 -6.10
CA LEU A 119 7.58 -5.23 -6.55
C LEU A 119 8.62 -4.55 -5.64
N PRO A 120 9.65 -5.28 -5.15
CA PRO A 120 10.67 -4.70 -4.29
C PRO A 120 11.56 -3.72 -5.05
N LEU A 121 12.10 -2.72 -4.35
CA LEU A 121 13.06 -1.78 -4.94
C LEU A 121 14.39 -2.44 -5.35
N ASP A 122 14.83 -3.43 -4.59
CA ASP A 122 16.11 -4.11 -4.81
C ASP A 122 16.10 -5.03 -6.06
N GLY A 123 14.92 -5.20 -6.68
CA GLY A 123 14.69 -5.99 -7.89
C GLY A 123 14.98 -5.26 -9.21
N ALA A 124 15.34 -3.97 -9.19
CA ALA A 124 15.77 -3.23 -10.40
C ALA A 124 17.10 -3.75 -11.00
N SER A 125 17.71 -4.79 -10.41
CA SER A 125 18.88 -5.51 -10.95
C SER A 125 18.52 -6.71 -11.85
N PHE A 126 17.24 -7.05 -12.04
CA PHE A 126 16.84 -8.23 -12.83
C PHE A 126 16.23 -7.92 -14.21
N LEU A 127 16.49 -6.77 -14.83
CA LEU A 127 16.09 -6.52 -16.24
C LEU A 127 17.12 -5.63 -16.97
N ILE A 128 18.32 -6.16 -17.20
CA ILE A 128 19.17 -5.80 -18.34
C ILE A 128 19.91 -7.05 -18.82
N GLU A 129 19.28 -7.79 -19.72
CA GLU A 129 19.97 -8.48 -20.83
C GLU A 129 19.30 -8.05 -22.14
#